data_AF-A0A2A2R9N4-F1
#
_entry.id   AF-A0A2A2R9N4-F1
#
_cell.length_a   1.000
_cell.length_b   1.000
_cell.length_c   1.000
_cell.angle_alpha   90.00
_cell.angle_beta   90.00
_cell.angle_gamma   90.00
#
_symmetry.space_group_name_H-M   'P 1'
#
loop_
_entity.id
_entity.type
_entity.pdbx_description
1 polymer ?
#
loop_
_entity_poly.entity_id
_entity_poly.type
_entity_poly.pdbx_seq_one_letter_code
_entity_poly.pdbx_strand_id
1 'polypeptide(L)'
;MLLRFFILVAVVGSCVAGRAAERLFDFSAMPEGKPPTGFVSLLTGAGKPGDWKVVMADAPTAFQSLTGNAPRSGQRGVLAQLSMDATDERFPALIFGEEVFGDFTFTTKFKCVDGKEEQMAGVAFRYQDPKNYYVIRASGLGNNVRFYKFVNGDRSAPIGPEVPIARGVWHELTVECKGNQIRCLLNGKEAIPTLTDNSFPFGKLGFWTKSDSVSQFTDAKVTYTPRETLAMVLVRELFEKKTSLSEVVIYMAKGADPELRVIASRDEKLRGTAGGELEKHVMAKDVMYSGHDKARDLYLVTLPLHDRNGDVVAAVRVEMKPTTFVPSGQSAILRAMPIVKEMEQRFKEAKDLIE
;
A
#
# COMPACT_ATOMS: atom_id res chain seq x y z
N MET A 1 -20.68 -60.50 8.78
CA MET A 1 -21.23 -59.12 8.92
C MET A 1 -20.08 -58.24 9.41
N LEU A 2 -19.25 -57.71 8.50
CA LEU A 2 -18.06 -56.91 8.83
C LEU A 2 -18.39 -55.42 8.75
N LEU A 3 -18.26 -54.74 9.88
CA LEU A 3 -18.55 -53.32 10.07
C LEU A 3 -17.39 -52.48 9.51
N ARG A 4 -17.65 -51.70 8.45
CA ARG A 4 -16.70 -50.73 7.89
C ARG A 4 -16.74 -49.44 8.70
N PHE A 5 -15.64 -49.10 9.37
CA PHE A 5 -15.43 -47.78 9.97
C PHE A 5 -15.00 -46.78 8.87
N PHE A 6 -15.82 -45.75 8.63
CA PHE A 6 -15.42 -44.58 7.86
C PHE A 6 -14.75 -43.57 8.80
N ILE A 7 -13.47 -43.29 8.59
CA ILE A 7 -12.77 -42.19 9.24
C ILE A 7 -13.08 -40.92 8.45
N LEU A 8 -13.86 -40.01 9.05
CA LEU A 8 -14.12 -38.68 8.53
C LEU A 8 -12.91 -37.79 8.84
N VAL A 9 -12.10 -37.47 7.82
CA VAL A 9 -11.03 -36.48 7.96
C VAL A 9 -11.66 -35.09 7.93
N ALA A 10 -11.77 -34.46 9.10
CA ALA A 10 -12.16 -33.06 9.20
C ALA A 10 -10.97 -32.18 8.77
N VAL A 11 -11.07 -31.58 7.57
CA VAL A 11 -10.17 -30.52 7.14
C VAL A 11 -10.57 -29.25 7.91
N VAL A 12 -9.84 -28.95 8.98
CA VAL A 12 -9.95 -27.65 9.66
C VAL A 12 -9.17 -26.65 8.83
N GLY A 13 -9.87 -25.94 7.95
CA GLY A 13 -9.35 -24.75 7.29
C GLY A 13 -9.09 -23.69 8.36
N SER A 14 -7.82 -23.45 8.69
CA SER A 14 -7.44 -22.32 9.52
C SER A 14 -7.65 -21.04 8.71
N CYS A 15 -8.76 -20.34 8.96
CA CYS A 15 -8.91 -18.97 8.52
C CYS A 15 -7.86 -18.14 9.25
N VAL A 16 -6.76 -17.80 8.56
CA VAL A 16 -5.83 -16.78 9.03
C VAL A 16 -6.58 -15.46 9.01
N ALA A 17 -7.13 -15.06 10.16
CA ALA A 17 -7.64 -13.72 10.34
C ALA A 17 -6.43 -12.78 10.29
N GLY A 18 -6.15 -12.22 9.10
CA GLY A 18 -5.14 -11.19 8.94
C GLY A 18 -5.42 -10.05 9.92
N ARG A 19 -4.40 -9.61 10.64
CA ARG A 19 -4.53 -8.42 11.51
C ARG A 19 -4.83 -7.23 10.62
N ALA A 20 -5.98 -6.59 10.83
CA ALA A 20 -6.30 -5.34 10.16
C ALA A 20 -5.34 -4.25 10.66
N ALA A 21 -4.65 -3.58 9.74
CA ALA A 21 -3.88 -2.38 9.99
C ALA A 21 -4.74 -1.14 9.68
N GLU A 22 -4.43 -0.04 10.34
CA GLU A 22 -5.07 1.25 10.08
C GLU A 22 -4.01 2.31 9.78
N ARG A 23 -4.31 3.17 8.80
CA ARG A 23 -3.52 4.35 8.50
C ARG A 23 -4.43 5.57 8.39
N LEU A 24 -4.11 6.59 9.17
CA LEU A 24 -4.74 7.90 9.14
C LEU A 24 -3.89 8.87 8.32
N PHE A 25 -4.54 9.66 7.46
CA PHE A 25 -3.90 10.75 6.74
C PHE A 25 -4.27 12.08 7.41
N ASP A 26 -3.52 12.45 8.44
CA ASP A 26 -3.74 13.71 9.15
C ASP A 26 -3.07 14.89 8.44
N PHE A 27 -3.83 15.54 7.56
CA PHE A 27 -3.38 16.73 6.84
C PHE A 27 -3.11 17.92 7.78
N SER A 28 -3.65 17.94 8.99
CA SER A 28 -3.41 19.01 9.97
C SER A 28 -2.01 18.91 10.59
N ALA A 29 -1.38 17.74 10.53
CA ALA A 29 0.01 17.53 10.96
C ALA A 29 1.03 17.83 9.85
N MET A 30 0.60 18.21 8.65
CA MET A 30 1.45 18.42 7.48
C MET A 30 1.63 19.92 7.18
N PRO A 31 2.75 20.33 6.54
CA PRO A 31 3.01 21.74 6.25
C PRO A 31 1.98 22.34 5.28
N GLU A 32 1.41 23.50 5.64
CA GLU A 32 0.51 24.26 4.77
C GLU A 32 1.20 24.72 3.48
N GLY A 33 0.43 24.78 2.39
CA GLY A 33 0.88 25.23 1.08
C GLY A 33 1.77 24.22 0.33
N LYS A 34 2.01 23.04 0.92
CA LYS A 34 2.81 21.96 0.34
C LYS A 34 1.94 20.74 0.02
N PRO A 35 2.33 19.91 -0.98
CA PRO A 35 1.72 18.60 -1.16
C PRO A 35 1.99 17.72 0.08
N PRO A 36 1.05 16.84 0.46
CA PRO A 36 1.24 15.96 1.60
C PRO A 36 2.37 14.95 1.37
N THR A 37 3.21 14.73 2.39
CA THR A 37 4.33 13.78 2.33
C THR A 37 3.84 12.35 2.03
N GLY A 38 4.60 11.61 1.23
CA GLY A 38 4.26 10.22 0.84
C GLY A 38 3.26 10.11 -0.31
N PHE A 39 2.76 11.24 -0.83
CA PHE A 39 1.88 11.26 -2.00
C PHE A 39 2.61 11.73 -3.26
N VAL A 40 2.15 11.21 -4.41
CA VAL A 40 2.65 11.57 -5.74
C VAL A 40 1.50 12.14 -6.56
N SER A 41 1.71 13.32 -7.14
CA SER A 41 0.75 13.90 -8.09
C SER A 41 0.92 13.27 -9.46
N LEU A 42 -0.17 12.71 -9.98
CA LEU A 42 -0.23 12.01 -11.26
C LEU A 42 -1.36 12.60 -12.11
N LEU A 43 -1.31 12.33 -13.41
CA LEU A 43 -2.29 12.80 -14.37
C LEU A 43 -2.66 11.66 -15.33
N THR A 44 -3.96 11.41 -15.47
CA THR A 44 -4.51 10.67 -16.61
C THR A 44 -5.12 11.67 -17.58
N GLY A 45 -4.95 11.44 -18.89
CA GLY A 45 -5.47 12.31 -19.94
C GLY A 45 -4.53 13.47 -20.30
N ALA A 46 -5.11 14.58 -20.73
CA ALA A 46 -4.41 15.78 -21.19
C ALA A 46 -4.36 16.88 -20.11
N GLY A 47 -3.74 18.02 -20.43
CA GLY A 47 -3.65 19.18 -19.54
C GLY A 47 -2.48 19.13 -18.56
N LYS A 48 -2.48 20.02 -17.56
CA LYS A 48 -1.43 20.08 -16.54
C LYS A 48 -1.72 19.13 -15.37
N PRO A 49 -0.71 18.62 -14.63
CA PRO A 49 -0.94 17.95 -13.35
C PRO A 49 -1.73 18.82 -12.36
N GLY A 50 -2.32 18.19 -11.33
CA GLY A 50 -3.08 18.91 -10.30
C GLY A 50 -2.19 19.74 -9.38
N ASP A 51 -2.70 20.88 -8.91
CA ASP A 51 -2.06 21.66 -7.84
C ASP A 51 -2.59 21.18 -6.49
N TRP A 52 -1.92 20.20 -5.90
CA TRP A 52 -2.32 19.56 -4.65
C TRP A 52 -1.58 20.17 -3.46
N LYS A 53 -2.32 20.69 -2.49
CA LYS A 53 -1.75 21.36 -1.31
C LYS A 53 -2.56 21.09 -0.06
N VAL A 54 -1.90 21.09 1.08
CA VAL A 54 -2.56 21.24 2.38
C VAL A 54 -2.92 22.71 2.55
N VAL A 55 -4.18 23.00 2.91
CA VAL A 55 -4.70 24.35 3.17
C VAL A 55 -5.51 24.36 4.45
N MET A 56 -5.60 25.51 5.10
CA MET A 56 -6.52 25.70 6.23
C MET A 56 -7.94 25.95 5.72
N ALA A 57 -8.90 25.13 6.15
CA ALA A 57 -10.30 25.29 5.76
C ALA A 57 -11.27 24.88 6.87
N ASP A 58 -12.47 25.44 6.85
CA ASP A 58 -13.57 25.03 7.73
C ASP A 58 -14.02 23.61 7.38
N ALA A 59 -13.79 22.68 8.30
CA ALA A 59 -14.12 21.27 8.12
C ALA A 59 -14.69 20.66 9.41
N PRO A 60 -15.58 19.65 9.30
CA PRO A 60 -16.08 18.93 10.46
C PRO A 60 -14.93 18.27 11.22
N THR A 61 -14.92 18.40 12.55
CA THR A 61 -14.02 17.65 13.42
C THR A 61 -14.67 16.31 13.79
N ALA A 62 -13.90 15.21 13.72
CA ALA A 62 -14.34 13.92 14.25
C ALA A 62 -14.50 13.93 15.79
N PHE A 63 -13.86 14.87 16.47
CA PHE A 63 -13.97 15.07 17.92
C PHE A 63 -14.71 16.39 18.22
N GLN A 64 -15.92 16.32 18.75
CA GLN A 64 -16.54 17.48 19.41
C GLN A 64 -15.75 17.77 20.69
N SER A 65 -15.26 19.00 20.85
CA SER A 65 -14.60 19.44 22.08
C SER A 65 -15.60 19.36 23.25
N LEU A 66 -15.28 18.58 24.29
CA LEU A 66 -16.13 18.40 25.49
C LEU A 66 -16.11 19.60 26.45
N THR A 67 -15.41 20.68 26.11
CA THR A 67 -15.30 21.90 26.93
C THR A 67 -15.95 23.08 26.21
N GLY A 68 -17.02 23.63 26.77
CA GLY A 68 -17.89 24.64 26.15
C GLY A 68 -17.29 26.01 25.82
N ASN A 69 -15.96 26.17 25.83
CA ASN A 69 -15.26 27.44 25.58
C ASN A 69 -14.03 27.33 24.64
N ALA A 70 -13.91 26.26 23.83
CA ALA A 70 -12.90 26.24 22.77
C ALA A 70 -13.29 27.22 21.64
N PRO A 71 -12.34 28.01 21.07
CA PRO A 71 -12.65 28.89 19.94
C PRO A 71 -13.29 28.09 18.80
N ARG A 72 -14.42 28.56 18.27
CA ARG A 72 -15.10 28.04 17.06
C ARG A 72 -14.30 28.25 15.77
N SER A 73 -12.97 28.37 15.84
CA SER A 73 -12.16 28.35 14.63
C SER A 73 -12.08 26.89 14.17
N GLY A 74 -13.08 26.47 13.40
CA GLY A 74 -13.20 25.15 12.78
C GLY A 74 -12.23 24.94 11.61
N GLN A 75 -11.23 25.82 11.48
CA GLN A 75 -10.21 25.72 10.47
C GLN A 75 -9.18 24.67 10.88
N ARG A 76 -8.97 23.70 9.99
CA ARG A 76 -7.94 22.67 10.12
C ARG A 76 -7.28 22.43 8.78
N GLY A 77 -6.13 21.76 8.81
CA GLY A 77 -5.46 21.33 7.59
C GLY A 77 -6.33 20.31 6.85
N VAL A 78 -6.65 20.63 5.60
CA VAL A 78 -7.33 19.75 4.64
C VAL A 78 -6.48 19.65 3.37
N LEU A 79 -6.62 18.54 2.65
CA LEU A 79 -6.05 18.45 1.30
C LEU A 79 -6.94 19.19 0.31
N ALA A 80 -6.36 19.96 -0.60
CA ALA A 80 -7.06 20.63 -1.68
C ALA A 80 -6.37 20.40 -3.03
N GLN A 81 -7.18 20.20 -4.07
CA GLN A 81 -6.78 20.46 -5.46
C GLN A 81 -7.20 21.90 -5.78
N LEU A 82 -6.28 22.72 -6.29
CA LEU A 82 -6.50 24.15 -6.56
C LEU A 82 -6.36 24.55 -8.04
N SER A 83 -6.02 23.62 -8.92
CA SER A 83 -5.79 23.88 -10.34
C SER A 83 -7.11 23.95 -11.11
N MET A 84 -7.44 25.15 -11.60
CA MET A 84 -8.61 25.43 -12.43
C MET A 84 -8.33 25.24 -13.95
N ASP A 85 -7.55 24.23 -14.33
CA ASP A 85 -7.29 23.94 -15.76
C ASP A 85 -8.50 23.22 -16.35
N ALA A 86 -9.24 23.92 -17.21
CA ALA A 86 -10.53 23.52 -17.75
C ALA A 86 -10.46 22.46 -18.88
N THR A 87 -9.30 21.85 -19.11
CA THR A 87 -9.17 20.74 -20.08
C THR A 87 -10.13 19.59 -19.71
N ASP A 88 -11.02 19.20 -20.62
CA ASP A 88 -12.10 18.25 -20.31
C ASP A 88 -11.60 16.85 -19.89
N GLU A 89 -10.84 16.19 -20.76
CA GLU A 89 -10.23 14.88 -20.49
C GLU A 89 -8.92 15.03 -19.69
N ARG A 90 -9.01 15.74 -18.56
CA ARG A 90 -7.95 15.95 -17.57
C ARG A 90 -8.37 15.35 -16.24
N PHE A 91 -7.58 14.41 -15.73
CA PHE A 91 -7.91 13.68 -14.51
C PHE A 91 -6.74 13.70 -13.51
N PRO A 92 -6.59 14.80 -12.76
CA PRO A 92 -5.55 14.88 -11.74
C PRO A 92 -5.83 13.90 -10.61
N ALA A 93 -4.80 13.15 -10.22
CA ALA A 93 -4.82 12.26 -9.08
C ALA A 93 -3.68 12.58 -8.12
N LEU A 94 -3.91 12.32 -6.83
CA LEU A 94 -2.87 12.36 -5.80
C LEU A 94 -2.87 11.01 -5.10
N ILE A 95 -1.86 10.19 -5.41
CA ILE A 95 -1.81 8.77 -5.03
C ILE A 95 -0.81 8.58 -3.89
N PHE A 96 -1.22 7.85 -2.86
CA PHE A 96 -0.32 7.45 -1.77
C PHE A 96 0.69 6.43 -2.28
N GLY A 97 1.97 6.77 -2.23
CA GLY A 97 3.03 6.05 -2.92
C GLY A 97 3.67 4.90 -2.13
N GLU A 98 3.48 4.86 -0.81
CA GLU A 98 4.29 4.02 0.07
C GLU A 98 3.75 2.58 0.24
N GLU A 99 2.45 2.38 0.03
CA GLU A 99 1.74 1.13 0.33
C GLU A 99 0.87 0.66 -0.84
N VAL A 100 0.74 -0.66 -0.99
CA VAL A 100 -0.13 -1.30 -1.99
C VAL A 100 -1.23 -2.08 -1.28
N PHE A 101 -2.48 -1.82 -1.65
CA PHE A 101 -3.65 -2.34 -0.95
C PHE A 101 -4.36 -3.40 -1.79
N GLY A 102 -4.62 -4.57 -1.19
CA GLY A 102 -5.49 -5.60 -1.74
C GLY A 102 -6.92 -5.43 -1.21
N ASP A 103 -7.14 -5.97 -0.02
CA ASP A 103 -8.38 -5.81 0.75
C ASP A 103 -8.27 -4.60 1.68
N PHE A 104 -9.22 -3.67 1.55
CA PHE A 104 -9.23 -2.43 2.33
C PHE A 104 -10.63 -1.81 2.42
N THR A 105 -10.79 -0.95 3.42
CA THR A 105 -11.85 0.05 3.52
C THR A 105 -11.19 1.42 3.58
N PHE A 106 -11.41 2.25 2.57
CA PHE A 106 -10.93 3.64 2.53
C PHE A 106 -12.11 4.58 2.67
N THR A 107 -12.01 5.51 3.62
CA THR A 107 -13.03 6.55 3.85
C THR A 107 -12.36 7.91 3.77
N THR A 108 -13.02 8.87 3.14
CA THR A 108 -12.65 10.29 3.17
C THR A 108 -13.89 11.14 3.13
N LYS A 109 -13.83 12.31 3.77
CA LYS A 109 -14.77 13.40 3.49
C LYS A 109 -14.26 14.22 2.33
N PHE A 110 -15.18 14.75 1.53
CA PHE A 110 -14.90 15.64 0.42
C PHE A 110 -15.88 16.80 0.35
N LYS A 111 -15.46 17.89 -0.30
CA LYS A 111 -16.28 19.07 -0.58
C LYS A 111 -15.91 19.63 -1.95
N CYS A 112 -16.88 19.74 -2.85
CA CYS A 112 -16.71 20.46 -4.11
C CYS A 112 -16.79 21.97 -3.82
N VAL A 113 -15.71 22.69 -4.05
CA VAL A 113 -15.58 24.12 -3.70
C VAL A 113 -15.89 25.02 -4.89
N ASP A 114 -15.23 24.75 -6.02
CA ASP A 114 -15.30 25.56 -7.22
C ASP A 114 -15.02 24.75 -8.48
N GLY A 115 -15.13 25.42 -9.63
CA GLY A 115 -14.99 24.84 -10.97
C GLY A 115 -16.18 25.23 -11.83
N LYS A 116 -15.88 25.62 -13.07
CA LYS A 116 -16.85 26.11 -14.05
C LYS A 116 -17.30 24.99 -14.97
N GLU A 117 -16.34 24.22 -15.52
CA GLU A 117 -16.64 23.12 -16.43
C GLU A 117 -16.99 21.85 -15.64
N GLU A 118 -16.30 21.62 -14.52
CA GLU A 118 -16.55 20.48 -13.64
C GLU A 118 -16.50 20.83 -12.16
N GLN A 119 -17.27 20.10 -11.35
CA GLN A 119 -17.27 20.21 -9.89
C GLN A 119 -17.24 18.83 -9.26
N MET A 120 -16.09 18.16 -9.36
CA MET A 120 -15.92 16.76 -9.02
C MET A 120 -14.91 16.51 -7.91
N ALA A 121 -15.21 15.53 -7.08
CA ALA A 121 -14.30 14.95 -6.12
C ALA A 121 -14.48 13.42 -6.12
N GLY A 122 -13.37 12.69 -6.01
CA GLY A 122 -13.41 11.23 -6.05
C GLY A 122 -12.20 10.58 -5.42
N VAL A 123 -12.25 9.26 -5.43
CA VAL A 123 -11.20 8.38 -4.92
C VAL A 123 -10.74 7.49 -6.06
N ALA A 124 -9.44 7.50 -6.32
CA ALA A 124 -8.79 6.53 -7.18
C ALA A 124 -8.26 5.38 -6.32
N PHE A 125 -8.50 4.13 -6.74
CA PHE A 125 -8.11 2.97 -5.96
C PHE A 125 -7.77 1.78 -6.84
N ARG A 126 -7.03 0.82 -6.25
CA ARG A 126 -6.32 -0.23 -6.99
C ARG A 126 -5.54 0.33 -8.18
N TYR A 127 -4.95 1.51 -7.96
CA TYR A 127 -4.21 2.26 -8.96
C TYR A 127 -2.87 1.59 -9.23
N GLN A 128 -2.66 1.14 -10.48
CA GLN A 128 -1.36 0.65 -10.95
C GLN A 128 -0.57 1.80 -11.56
N ASP A 129 -1.19 2.49 -12.51
CA ASP A 129 -0.59 3.50 -13.37
C ASP A 129 -1.71 4.39 -13.97
N PRO A 130 -1.37 5.47 -14.71
CA PRO A 130 -2.36 6.38 -15.28
C PRO A 130 -3.36 5.75 -16.27
N LYS A 131 -3.14 4.51 -16.71
CA LYS A 131 -4.00 3.78 -17.66
C LYS A 131 -4.81 2.67 -16.98
N ASN A 132 -4.51 2.32 -15.73
CA ASN A 132 -5.02 1.12 -15.06
C ASN A 132 -5.40 1.40 -13.60
N TYR A 133 -6.67 1.72 -13.35
CA TYR A 133 -7.20 1.98 -12.01
C TYR A 133 -8.73 2.01 -11.96
N TYR A 134 -9.29 1.96 -10.76
CA TYR A 134 -10.70 2.25 -10.50
C TYR A 134 -10.89 3.65 -9.93
N VAL A 135 -12.02 4.27 -10.24
CA VAL A 135 -12.41 5.56 -9.65
C VAL A 135 -13.89 5.55 -9.30
N ILE A 136 -14.22 6.04 -8.11
CA ILE A 136 -15.56 6.47 -7.73
C ILE A 136 -15.53 7.98 -7.52
N ARG A 137 -16.45 8.71 -8.15
CA ARG A 137 -16.50 10.17 -8.05
C ARG A 137 -17.92 10.69 -7.89
N ALA A 138 -18.05 11.77 -7.14
CA ALA A 138 -19.26 12.58 -7.04
C ALA A 138 -19.10 13.85 -7.89
N SER A 139 -20.15 14.28 -8.60
CA SER A 139 -20.19 15.57 -9.30
C SER A 139 -21.33 16.44 -8.77
N GLY A 140 -20.98 17.65 -8.33
CA GLY A 140 -21.93 18.69 -7.93
C GLY A 140 -22.68 19.28 -9.12
N LEU A 141 -21.98 19.50 -10.24
CA LEU A 141 -22.60 20.04 -11.46
C LEU A 141 -23.51 19.01 -12.14
N GLY A 142 -23.04 17.77 -12.26
CA GLY A 142 -23.78 16.70 -12.91
C GLY A 142 -24.82 16.02 -12.03
N ASN A 143 -24.88 16.33 -10.72
CA ASN A 143 -25.76 15.69 -9.74
C ASN A 143 -25.76 14.15 -9.86
N ASN A 144 -24.57 13.55 -9.81
CA ASN A 144 -24.45 12.10 -9.87
C ASN A 144 -23.19 11.57 -9.18
N VAL A 145 -23.27 10.30 -8.79
CA VAL A 145 -22.11 9.51 -8.36
C VAL A 145 -21.86 8.44 -9.40
N ARG A 146 -20.63 8.38 -9.93
CA ARG A 146 -20.26 7.45 -10.98
C ARG A 146 -18.97 6.72 -10.64
N PHE A 147 -19.02 5.41 -10.84
CA PHE A 147 -17.87 4.53 -10.90
C PHE A 147 -17.41 4.39 -12.35
N TYR A 148 -16.09 4.38 -12.53
CA TYR A 148 -15.44 4.02 -13.78
C TYR A 148 -14.25 3.10 -13.48
N LYS A 149 -13.90 2.28 -14.46
CA LYS A 149 -12.59 1.67 -14.53
C LYS A 149 -11.84 2.17 -15.76
N PHE A 150 -10.54 2.35 -15.61
CA PHE A 150 -9.60 2.56 -16.70
C PHE A 150 -8.82 1.27 -16.87
N VAL A 151 -8.86 0.69 -18.07
CA VAL A 151 -8.09 -0.51 -18.42
C VAL A 151 -7.35 -0.21 -19.72
N ASN A 152 -6.02 -0.27 -19.70
CA ASN A 152 -5.17 0.10 -20.82
C ASN A 152 -5.41 1.53 -21.36
N GLY A 153 -5.94 2.43 -20.52
CA GLY A 153 -6.26 3.82 -20.86
C GLY A 153 -7.72 4.01 -21.28
N ASP A 154 -8.47 2.93 -21.53
CA ASP A 154 -9.86 3.00 -21.92
C ASP A 154 -10.76 3.13 -20.69
N ARG A 155 -11.55 4.20 -20.65
CA ARG A 155 -12.53 4.47 -19.59
C ARG A 155 -13.83 3.70 -19.87
N SER A 156 -14.30 2.94 -18.89
CA SER A 156 -15.58 2.21 -18.99
C SER A 156 -16.79 3.15 -19.10
N ALA A 157 -17.94 2.58 -19.46
CA ALA A 157 -19.22 3.25 -19.26
C ALA A 157 -19.43 3.58 -17.77
N PRO A 158 -20.13 4.69 -17.44
CA PRO A 158 -20.41 5.07 -16.07
C PRO A 158 -21.37 4.09 -15.39
N ILE A 159 -21.07 3.72 -14.14
CA ILE A 159 -21.99 2.96 -13.28
C ILE A 159 -22.37 3.82 -12.07
N GLY A 160 -23.67 3.97 -11.81
CA GLY A 160 -24.16 4.64 -10.60
C GLY A 160 -25.47 5.40 -10.81
N PRO A 161 -25.96 6.11 -9.79
CA PRO A 161 -27.22 6.84 -9.86
C PRO A 161 -27.01 8.34 -10.16
N GLU A 162 -28.11 8.99 -10.55
CA GLU A 162 -28.27 10.42 -10.35
C GLU A 162 -28.64 10.68 -8.90
N VAL A 163 -27.91 11.60 -8.26
CA VAL A 163 -28.10 11.97 -6.86
C VAL A 163 -27.55 13.38 -6.66
N PRO A 164 -28.31 14.29 -6.01
CA PRO A 164 -27.82 15.64 -5.74
C PRO A 164 -26.55 15.62 -4.89
N ILE A 165 -25.53 16.35 -5.32
CA ILE A 165 -24.29 16.57 -4.58
C ILE A 165 -24.18 18.07 -4.32
N ALA A 166 -24.40 18.49 -3.08
CA ALA A 166 -24.46 19.90 -2.75
C ALA A 166 -23.06 20.53 -2.79
N ARG A 167 -22.89 21.59 -3.60
CA ARG A 167 -21.66 22.38 -3.63
C ARG A 167 -21.42 23.06 -2.28
N GLY A 168 -20.17 23.14 -1.86
CA GLY A 168 -19.77 23.77 -0.61
C GLY A 168 -20.10 22.97 0.67
N VAL A 169 -20.75 21.81 0.53
CA VAL A 169 -21.12 20.93 1.64
C VAL A 169 -20.14 19.76 1.72
N TRP A 170 -19.81 19.36 2.95
CA TRP A 170 -19.01 18.18 3.21
C TRP A 170 -19.86 16.91 3.07
N HIS A 171 -19.40 16.00 2.23
CA HIS A 171 -19.93 14.66 2.05
C HIS A 171 -18.87 13.63 2.43
N GLU A 172 -19.27 12.38 2.67
CA GLU A 172 -18.37 11.27 2.92
C GLU A 172 -18.43 10.25 1.78
N LEU A 173 -17.27 9.78 1.32
CA LEU A 173 -17.14 8.69 0.37
C LEU A 173 -16.36 7.54 1.03
N THR A 174 -16.90 6.33 0.94
CA THR A 174 -16.25 5.11 1.41
C THR A 174 -16.15 4.10 0.29
N VAL A 175 -14.98 3.48 0.13
CA VAL A 175 -14.70 2.37 -0.80
C VAL A 175 -14.26 1.16 0.00
N GLU A 176 -14.97 0.06 -0.18
CA GLU A 176 -14.67 -1.24 0.42
C GLU A 176 -14.28 -2.22 -0.69
N CYS A 177 -13.11 -2.82 -0.56
CA CYS A 177 -12.59 -3.85 -1.46
C CYS A 177 -12.31 -5.12 -0.65
N LYS A 178 -12.94 -6.23 -1.06
CA LYS A 178 -12.73 -7.56 -0.47
C LYS A 178 -12.63 -8.61 -1.59
N GLY A 179 -11.42 -9.12 -1.84
CA GLY A 179 -11.13 -9.94 -3.00
C GLY A 179 -11.45 -9.18 -4.28
N ASN A 180 -12.42 -9.64 -5.07
CA ASN A 180 -12.87 -8.96 -6.29
C ASN A 180 -14.18 -8.18 -6.10
N GLN A 181 -14.74 -8.14 -4.88
CA GLN A 181 -15.93 -7.37 -4.59
C GLN A 181 -15.57 -5.92 -4.25
N ILE A 182 -16.31 -4.99 -4.85
CA ILE A 182 -16.15 -3.55 -4.66
C ILE A 182 -17.49 -2.97 -4.23
N ARG A 183 -17.52 -2.32 -3.07
CA ARG A 183 -18.70 -1.62 -2.55
C ARG A 183 -18.35 -0.17 -2.29
N CYS A 184 -19.19 0.76 -2.75
CA CYS A 184 -18.97 2.19 -2.58
C CYS A 184 -20.17 2.80 -1.86
N LEU A 185 -19.90 3.67 -0.88
CA LEU A 185 -20.92 4.34 -0.09
C LEU A 185 -20.74 5.86 -0.18
N LEU A 186 -21.86 6.58 -0.24
CA LEU A 186 -21.95 8.03 -0.12
C LEU A 186 -22.73 8.35 1.16
N ASN A 187 -22.13 9.11 2.07
CA ASN A 187 -22.74 9.49 3.36
C ASN A 187 -23.27 8.26 4.14
N GLY A 188 -22.50 7.17 4.18
CA GLY A 188 -22.85 5.93 4.86
C GLY A 188 -23.93 5.08 4.18
N LYS A 189 -24.44 5.47 2.99
CA LYS A 189 -25.42 4.70 2.21
C LYS A 189 -24.79 4.14 0.95
N GLU A 190 -25.17 2.94 0.54
CA GLU A 190 -24.66 2.32 -0.70
C GLU A 190 -24.95 3.23 -1.90
N ALA A 191 -23.88 3.66 -2.58
CA ALA A 191 -23.94 4.65 -3.65
C ALA A 191 -24.14 4.01 -5.02
N ILE A 192 -23.62 2.80 -5.23
CA ILE A 192 -23.74 2.01 -6.45
C ILE A 192 -23.99 0.55 -6.04
N PRO A 193 -24.59 -0.29 -6.92
CA PRO A 193 -24.64 -1.72 -6.67
C PRO A 193 -23.24 -2.28 -6.44
N THR A 194 -23.10 -3.17 -5.45
CA THR A 194 -21.85 -3.92 -5.24
C THR A 194 -21.39 -4.58 -6.54
N LEU A 195 -20.14 -4.32 -6.92
CA LEU A 195 -19.54 -4.81 -8.16
C LEU A 195 -18.64 -6.01 -7.88
N THR A 196 -18.51 -6.89 -8.89
CA THR A 196 -17.50 -7.96 -8.91
C THR A 196 -16.61 -7.74 -10.13
N ASP A 197 -15.34 -7.39 -9.92
CA ASP A 197 -14.40 -7.08 -11.01
C ASP A 197 -12.99 -7.64 -10.72
N ASN A 198 -12.40 -8.34 -11.69
CA ASN A 198 -11.11 -9.02 -11.58
C ASN A 198 -9.96 -8.27 -12.29
N SER A 199 -10.19 -7.06 -12.80
CA SER A 199 -9.19 -6.33 -13.61
C SER A 199 -7.94 -6.01 -12.77
N PHE A 200 -8.14 -5.54 -11.53
CA PHE A 200 -7.07 -5.20 -10.61
C PHE A 200 -7.31 -5.86 -9.24
N PRO A 201 -6.44 -6.78 -8.77
CA PRO A 201 -6.58 -7.44 -7.48
C PRO A 201 -6.04 -6.62 -6.30
N PHE A 202 -5.08 -5.74 -6.55
CA PHE A 202 -4.47 -4.84 -5.57
C PHE A 202 -4.06 -3.56 -6.28
N GLY A 203 -3.62 -2.54 -5.54
CA GLY A 203 -2.99 -1.34 -6.10
C GLY A 203 -2.94 -0.20 -5.08
N LYS A 204 -2.46 0.96 -5.51
CA LYS A 204 -2.42 2.15 -4.66
C LYS A 204 -3.79 2.81 -4.55
N LEU A 205 -3.95 3.76 -3.63
CA LEU A 205 -5.16 4.55 -3.47
C LEU A 205 -4.83 6.04 -3.32
N GLY A 206 -5.83 6.89 -3.53
CA GLY A 206 -5.67 8.33 -3.39
C GLY A 206 -6.88 9.11 -3.84
N PHE A 207 -6.66 10.40 -4.06
CA PHE A 207 -7.70 11.37 -4.38
C PHE A 207 -7.72 11.68 -5.87
N TRP A 208 -8.88 12.07 -6.38
CA TRP A 208 -9.11 12.26 -7.81
C TRP A 208 -10.06 13.45 -8.07
N THR A 209 -9.79 14.20 -9.13
CA THR A 209 -10.63 15.31 -9.63
C THR A 209 -10.71 15.29 -11.16
N LYS A 210 -11.59 16.09 -11.77
CA LYS A 210 -11.67 16.29 -13.23
C LYS A 210 -11.56 17.76 -13.60
N SER A 211 -10.88 18.06 -14.71
CA SER A 211 -10.84 19.40 -15.32
C SER A 211 -10.49 20.48 -14.27
N ASP A 212 -11.27 21.56 -14.17
CA ASP A 212 -11.06 22.70 -13.30
C ASP A 212 -11.67 22.56 -11.89
N SER A 213 -12.05 21.34 -11.50
CA SER A 213 -12.66 21.08 -10.20
C SER A 213 -11.71 21.43 -9.04
N VAL A 214 -12.07 22.45 -8.27
CA VAL A 214 -11.44 22.76 -6.98
C VAL A 214 -12.20 22.00 -5.89
N SER A 215 -11.52 21.05 -5.25
CA SER A 215 -12.11 20.13 -4.28
C SER A 215 -11.21 19.96 -3.06
N GLN A 216 -11.84 19.82 -1.89
CA GLN A 216 -11.17 19.61 -0.61
C GLN A 216 -11.47 18.21 -0.06
N PHE A 217 -10.51 17.63 0.66
CA PHE A 217 -10.58 16.30 1.27
C PHE A 217 -10.06 16.33 2.71
N THR A 218 -10.71 15.57 3.59
CA THR A 218 -10.32 15.45 5.01
C THR A 218 -10.79 14.13 5.61
N ASP A 219 -10.39 13.84 6.85
CA ASP A 219 -10.72 12.61 7.58
C ASP A 219 -10.42 11.33 6.77
N ALA A 220 -9.36 11.37 5.96
CA ALA A 220 -8.96 10.26 5.13
C ALA A 220 -8.31 9.18 5.99
N LYS A 221 -8.84 7.96 5.91
CA LYS A 221 -8.34 6.79 6.61
C LYS A 221 -8.47 5.54 5.76
N VAL A 222 -7.51 4.63 5.89
CA VAL A 222 -7.60 3.29 5.32
C VAL A 222 -7.44 2.25 6.43
N THR A 223 -8.40 1.34 6.51
CA THR A 223 -8.25 0.08 7.26
C THR A 223 -8.00 -1.01 6.23
N TYR A 224 -6.94 -1.80 6.37
CA TYR A 224 -6.52 -2.76 5.35
C TYR A 224 -5.91 -4.01 5.95
N THR A 225 -5.91 -5.09 5.17
CA THR A 225 -5.10 -6.28 5.50
C THR A 225 -3.73 -6.09 4.88
N PRO A 226 -2.64 -5.98 5.67
CA PRO A 226 -1.29 -5.90 5.13
C PRO A 226 -1.04 -7.07 4.18
N ARG A 227 -0.52 -6.76 3.00
CA ARG A 227 -0.17 -7.78 2.03
C ARG A 227 1.04 -8.54 2.53
N GLU A 228 0.95 -9.86 2.54
CA GLU A 228 2.12 -10.69 2.77
C GLU A 228 2.89 -10.81 1.45
N THR A 229 4.10 -10.28 1.41
CA THR A 229 4.96 -10.34 0.22
C THR A 229 5.62 -11.70 0.10
N LEU A 230 6.08 -12.06 -1.10
CA LEU A 230 6.82 -13.31 -1.29
C LEU A 230 8.05 -13.38 -0.38
N ALA A 231 8.79 -12.28 -0.19
CA ALA A 231 9.91 -12.25 0.74
C ALA A 231 9.50 -12.64 2.18
N MET A 232 8.34 -12.19 2.64
CA MET A 232 7.81 -12.58 3.97
C MET A 232 7.42 -14.06 4.00
N VAL A 233 6.78 -14.57 2.94
CA VAL A 233 6.45 -15.99 2.79
C VAL A 233 7.70 -16.85 2.84
N LEU A 234 8.75 -16.47 2.10
CA LEU A 234 10.03 -17.21 2.07
C LEU A 234 10.66 -17.27 3.46
N VAL A 235 10.73 -16.15 4.17
CA VAL A 235 11.26 -16.14 5.55
C VAL A 235 10.40 -17.01 6.47
N ARG A 236 9.07 -16.91 6.42
CA ARG A 236 8.18 -17.72 7.25
C ARG A 236 8.36 -19.21 7.01
N GLU A 237 8.34 -19.65 5.75
CA GLU A 237 8.49 -21.06 5.36
C GLU A 237 9.83 -21.65 5.84
N LEU A 238 10.91 -20.86 5.87
CA LEU A 238 12.20 -21.31 6.40
C LEU A 238 12.17 -21.65 7.89
N PHE A 239 11.38 -20.92 8.68
CA PHE A 239 11.20 -21.20 10.10
C PHE A 239 10.24 -22.37 10.34
N GLU A 240 9.24 -22.56 9.47
CA GLU A 240 8.33 -23.72 9.52
C GLU A 240 9.06 -25.04 9.26
N LYS A 241 10.09 -25.02 8.40
CA LYS A 241 10.94 -26.19 8.08
C LYS A 241 11.88 -26.63 9.23
N LYS A 242 11.70 -26.11 10.46
CA LYS A 242 12.47 -26.46 11.67
C LYS A 242 13.98 -26.35 11.49
N THR A 243 14.41 -25.25 10.89
CA THR A 243 15.83 -24.95 10.69
C THR A 243 16.47 -24.44 11.99
N SER A 244 17.78 -24.66 12.18
CA SER A 244 18.55 -24.15 13.35
C SER A 244 18.85 -22.64 13.27
N LEU A 245 17.99 -21.91 12.57
CA LEU A 245 18.13 -20.48 12.30
C LEU A 245 17.63 -19.68 13.49
N SER A 246 18.40 -18.64 13.81
CA SER A 246 18.06 -17.65 14.83
C SER A 246 17.45 -16.40 14.22
N GLU A 247 17.78 -16.03 12.99
CA GLU A 247 17.11 -14.95 12.27
C GLU A 247 17.39 -15.07 10.76
N VAL A 248 16.47 -14.59 9.93
CA VAL A 248 16.70 -14.40 8.50
C VAL A 248 16.14 -13.04 8.12
N VAL A 249 16.99 -12.16 7.61
CA VAL A 249 16.63 -10.80 7.24
C VAL A 249 16.93 -10.60 5.75
N ILE A 250 15.93 -10.17 4.99
CA ILE A 250 16.08 -9.82 3.57
C ILE A 250 16.08 -8.31 3.43
N TYR A 251 17.12 -7.80 2.78
CA TYR A 251 17.36 -6.39 2.51
C TYR A 251 17.23 -6.09 1.02
N MET A 252 16.43 -5.10 0.65
CA MET A 252 16.26 -4.69 -0.75
C MET A 252 16.11 -3.16 -0.84
N ALA A 253 16.65 -2.57 -1.91
CA ALA A 253 16.43 -1.17 -2.26
C ALA A 253 15.09 -1.03 -2.99
N LYS A 254 14.28 -0.03 -2.65
CA LYS A 254 12.93 0.11 -3.20
C LYS A 254 12.94 1.07 -4.41
N GLY A 255 12.91 0.52 -5.62
CA GLY A 255 12.81 1.31 -6.85
C GLY A 255 14.03 2.21 -7.08
N ALA A 256 13.82 3.53 -7.21
CA ALA A 256 14.89 4.51 -7.41
C ALA A 256 15.53 5.00 -6.10
N ASP A 257 15.03 4.56 -4.94
CA ASP A 257 15.61 4.89 -3.64
C ASP A 257 16.86 4.04 -3.39
N PRO A 258 18.06 4.65 -3.27
CA PRO A 258 19.29 3.90 -2.98
C PRO A 258 19.32 3.35 -1.55
N GLU A 259 18.41 3.77 -0.66
CA GLU A 259 18.35 3.25 0.69
C GLU A 259 17.90 1.80 0.73
N LEU A 260 18.86 0.96 1.10
CA LEU A 260 18.60 -0.43 1.43
C LEU A 260 17.77 -0.54 2.70
N ARG A 261 16.67 -1.30 2.68
CA ARG A 261 15.81 -1.51 3.86
C ARG A 261 15.43 -2.97 4.03
N VAL A 262 15.07 -3.35 5.27
CA VAL A 262 14.57 -4.69 5.58
C VAL A 262 13.17 -4.87 4.98
N ILE A 263 13.03 -5.77 4.02
CA ILE A 263 11.73 -6.11 3.40
C ILE A 263 11.08 -7.35 4.02
N ALA A 264 11.86 -8.22 4.66
CA ALA A 264 11.34 -9.39 5.36
C ALA A 264 12.22 -9.80 6.54
N SER A 265 11.57 -10.12 7.66
CA SER A 265 12.12 -10.77 8.85
C SER A 265 10.95 -11.31 9.67
N ARG A 266 11.17 -12.34 10.50
CA ARG A 266 10.16 -12.76 11.49
C ARG A 266 10.02 -11.73 12.61
N ASP A 267 11.06 -10.94 12.90
CA ASP A 267 10.98 -9.82 13.82
C ASP A 267 10.35 -8.61 13.12
N GLU A 268 9.11 -8.31 13.50
CA GLU A 268 8.35 -7.18 12.95
C GLU A 268 9.04 -5.84 13.19
N LYS A 269 9.87 -5.72 14.24
CA LYS A 269 10.58 -4.47 14.57
C LYS A 269 11.71 -4.16 13.61
N LEU A 270 12.25 -5.17 12.93
CA LEU A 270 13.31 -4.97 11.94
C LEU A 270 12.75 -4.50 10.60
N ARG A 271 11.49 -4.80 10.27
CA ARG A 271 10.90 -4.49 8.96
C ARG A 271 10.86 -2.97 8.73
N GLY A 272 11.33 -2.54 7.56
CA GLY A 272 11.44 -1.14 7.18
C GLY A 272 12.66 -0.40 7.74
N THR A 273 13.45 -1.00 8.63
CA THR A 273 14.71 -0.39 9.12
C THR A 273 15.77 -0.37 8.02
N ALA A 274 16.70 0.58 8.12
CA ALA A 274 17.78 0.74 7.14
C ALA A 274 18.80 -0.42 7.21
N GLY A 275 19.29 -0.83 6.04
CA GLY A 275 20.42 -1.75 5.88
C GLY A 275 21.76 -1.04 6.10
N GLY A 276 22.78 -1.80 6.50
CA GLY A 276 24.11 -1.29 6.77
C GLY A 276 25.02 -1.26 5.55
N GLU A 277 26.24 -0.76 5.75
CA GLU A 277 27.28 -0.74 4.71
C GLU A 277 27.70 -2.15 4.26
N LEU A 278 27.59 -3.15 5.14
CA LEU A 278 27.90 -4.53 4.81
C LEU A 278 26.93 -5.08 3.75
N GLU A 279 25.63 -4.92 3.98
CA GLU A 279 24.61 -5.41 3.04
C GLU A 279 24.68 -4.66 1.70
N LYS A 280 24.97 -3.34 1.72
CA LYS A 280 25.22 -2.57 0.50
C LYS A 280 26.44 -3.11 -0.27
N HIS A 281 27.52 -3.43 0.44
CA HIS A 281 28.73 -3.96 -0.20
C HIS A 281 28.51 -5.35 -0.80
N VAL A 282 27.78 -6.23 -0.09
CA VAL A 282 27.36 -7.55 -0.59
C VAL A 282 26.61 -7.40 -1.92
N MET A 283 25.64 -6.49 -1.98
CA MET A 283 24.86 -6.26 -3.20
C MET A 283 25.68 -5.66 -4.33
N ALA A 284 26.54 -4.67 -4.02
CA ALA A 284 27.29 -3.94 -5.03
C ALA A 284 28.46 -4.74 -5.63
N LYS A 285 28.97 -5.73 -4.91
CA LYS A 285 30.17 -6.50 -5.32
C LYS A 285 29.91 -7.97 -5.58
N ASP A 286 28.71 -8.46 -5.33
CA ASP A 286 28.37 -9.88 -5.40
C ASP A 286 29.37 -10.72 -4.58
N VAL A 287 29.46 -10.40 -3.28
CA VAL A 287 30.37 -11.05 -2.34
C VAL A 287 29.63 -11.51 -1.11
N MET A 288 30.12 -12.57 -0.46
CA MET A 288 29.57 -13.09 0.78
C MET A 288 30.46 -12.73 1.96
N TYR A 289 29.86 -12.40 3.09
CA TYR A 289 30.58 -12.23 4.36
C TYR A 289 30.09 -13.21 5.40
N SER A 290 31.01 -13.63 6.28
CA SER A 290 30.67 -14.36 7.50
C SER A 290 31.37 -13.75 8.71
N GLY A 291 30.70 -13.80 9.85
CA GLY A 291 31.21 -13.30 11.12
C GLY A 291 30.65 -14.10 12.29
N HIS A 292 31.26 -13.92 13.46
CA HIS A 292 30.79 -14.50 14.72
C HIS A 292 30.53 -13.37 15.70
N ASP A 293 29.28 -13.21 16.09
CA ASP A 293 28.88 -12.35 17.19
C ASP A 293 29.10 -13.13 18.49
N LYS A 294 30.23 -12.86 19.13
CA LYS A 294 30.64 -13.53 20.38
C LYS A 294 29.71 -13.21 21.56
N ALA A 295 29.04 -12.07 21.54
CA ALA A 295 28.17 -11.66 22.64
C ALA A 295 26.85 -12.44 22.63
N ARG A 296 26.29 -12.66 21.43
CA ARG A 296 25.08 -13.48 21.23
C ARG A 296 25.37 -14.96 20.97
N ASP A 297 26.63 -15.29 20.77
CA ASP A 297 27.13 -16.58 20.28
C ASP A 297 26.38 -17.05 19.02
N LEU A 298 26.39 -16.19 17.99
CA LEU A 298 25.72 -16.44 16.70
C LEU A 298 26.71 -16.28 15.54
N TYR A 299 26.65 -17.20 14.58
CA TYR A 299 27.25 -16.98 13.28
C TYR A 299 26.30 -16.16 12.41
N LEU A 300 26.84 -15.12 11.77
CA LEU A 300 26.14 -14.27 10.83
C LEU A 300 26.74 -14.51 9.45
N VAL A 301 25.90 -14.77 8.46
CA VAL A 301 26.31 -14.86 7.06
C VAL A 301 25.44 -13.92 6.26
N THR A 302 26.06 -13.00 5.52
CA THR A 302 25.36 -12.09 4.61
C THR A 302 25.71 -12.48 3.19
N LEU A 303 24.69 -12.80 2.39
CA LEU A 303 24.82 -13.33 1.04
C LEU A 303 24.02 -12.48 0.05
N PRO A 304 24.47 -12.36 -1.22
CA PRO A 304 23.67 -11.78 -2.28
C PRO A 304 22.56 -12.75 -2.70
N LEU A 305 21.39 -12.20 -3.03
CA LEU A 305 20.24 -12.92 -3.59
C LEU A 305 20.06 -12.50 -5.05
N HIS A 306 20.05 -13.47 -5.95
CA HIS A 306 20.01 -13.23 -7.38
C HIS A 306 18.64 -13.49 -7.98
N ASP A 307 18.29 -12.71 -9.01
CA ASP A 307 17.16 -13.06 -9.87
C ASP A 307 17.54 -14.13 -10.90
N ARG A 308 16.59 -14.43 -11.81
CA ARG A 308 16.80 -15.46 -12.84
C ARG A 308 17.87 -15.10 -13.86
N ASN A 309 18.17 -13.81 -14.03
CA ASN A 309 19.22 -13.32 -14.94
C ASN A 309 20.60 -13.37 -14.29
N GLY A 310 20.67 -13.61 -12.97
CA GLY A 310 21.90 -13.58 -12.19
C GLY A 310 22.22 -12.19 -11.65
N ASP A 311 21.30 -11.22 -11.75
CA ASP A 311 21.48 -9.88 -11.19
C ASP A 311 21.24 -9.92 -9.68
N VAL A 312 22.07 -9.22 -8.89
CA VAL A 312 21.88 -9.14 -7.44
C VAL A 312 20.72 -8.19 -7.12
N VAL A 313 19.65 -8.73 -6.57
CA VAL A 313 18.42 -7.96 -6.28
C VAL A 313 18.21 -7.66 -4.80
N ALA A 314 18.85 -8.43 -3.91
CA ALA A 314 18.76 -8.25 -2.46
C ALA A 314 19.99 -8.79 -1.74
N ALA A 315 20.14 -8.46 -0.46
CA ALA A 315 21.05 -9.16 0.46
C ALA A 315 20.24 -9.94 1.51
N VAL A 316 20.69 -11.15 1.84
CA VAL A 316 20.09 -12.00 2.87
C VAL A 316 21.09 -12.18 4.00
N ARG A 317 20.73 -11.73 5.20
CA ARG A 317 21.46 -12.03 6.42
C ARG A 317 20.83 -13.23 7.12
N VAL A 318 21.62 -14.26 7.34
CA VAL A 318 21.25 -15.48 8.05
C VAL A 318 22.01 -15.51 9.37
N GLU A 319 21.28 -15.55 10.48
CA GLU A 319 21.83 -15.72 11.82
C GLU A 319 21.53 -17.14 12.30
N MET A 320 22.54 -17.85 12.78
CA MET A 320 22.40 -19.24 13.20
C MET A 320 23.30 -19.58 14.39
N LYS A 321 22.85 -20.54 15.21
CA LYS A 321 23.66 -21.02 16.32
C LYS A 321 24.86 -21.86 15.82
N PRO A 322 25.98 -21.83 16.55
CA PRO A 322 27.08 -22.76 16.35
C PRO A 322 26.57 -24.21 16.40
N THR A 323 27.13 -25.06 15.54
CA THR A 323 26.91 -26.51 15.59
C THR A 323 28.09 -27.18 16.28
N THR A 324 27.81 -28.20 17.08
CA THR A 324 28.76 -28.92 17.94
C THR A 324 29.97 -29.51 17.22
N PHE A 325 29.94 -29.66 15.89
CA PHE A 325 30.94 -30.41 15.14
C PHE A 325 31.81 -29.58 14.18
N VAL A 326 31.48 -28.31 13.90
CA VAL A 326 32.27 -27.48 12.96
C VAL A 326 32.23 -25.99 13.35
N PRO A 327 33.20 -25.50 14.14
CA PRO A 327 33.30 -24.09 14.51
C PRO A 327 34.14 -23.32 13.49
N SER A 328 33.57 -22.94 12.35
CA SER A 328 34.23 -22.02 11.42
C SER A 328 33.25 -21.21 10.59
N GLY A 329 33.61 -19.97 10.25
CA GLY A 329 32.80 -19.11 9.36
C GLY A 329 32.56 -19.74 7.99
N GLN A 330 33.50 -20.56 7.51
CA GLN A 330 33.36 -21.31 6.26
C GLN A 330 32.26 -22.39 6.34
N SER A 331 32.08 -23.03 7.51
CA SER A 331 30.96 -23.95 7.74
C SER A 331 29.61 -23.24 7.78
N ALA A 332 29.55 -22.04 8.36
CA ALA A 332 28.35 -21.23 8.37
C ALA A 332 27.92 -20.84 6.94
N ILE A 333 28.87 -20.48 6.08
CA ILE A 333 28.60 -20.19 4.65
C ILE A 333 27.99 -21.41 3.95
N LEU A 334 28.57 -22.61 4.13
CA LEU A 334 28.06 -23.84 3.51
C LEU A 334 26.63 -24.19 3.94
N ARG A 335 26.21 -23.76 5.14
CA ARG A 335 24.84 -23.93 5.64
C ARG A 335 23.89 -22.85 5.15
N ALA A 336 24.37 -21.63 4.96
CA ALA A 336 23.54 -20.50 4.52
C ALA A 336 23.31 -20.48 3.00
N MET A 337 24.27 -20.95 2.20
CA MET A 337 24.17 -20.93 0.73
C MET A 337 22.96 -21.71 0.18
N PRO A 338 22.61 -22.92 0.66
CA PRO A 338 21.42 -23.62 0.20
C PRO A 338 20.12 -22.86 0.46
N ILE A 339 20.04 -22.08 1.54
CA ILE A 339 18.87 -21.27 1.89
C ILE A 339 18.61 -20.23 0.80
N VAL A 340 19.65 -19.48 0.42
CA VAL A 340 19.55 -18.46 -0.63
C VAL A 340 19.23 -19.11 -1.97
N LYS A 341 19.91 -20.21 -2.32
CA LYS A 341 19.63 -20.95 -3.57
C LYS A 341 18.19 -21.45 -3.67
N GLU A 342 17.58 -21.85 -2.56
CA GLU A 342 16.16 -22.22 -2.52
C GLU A 342 15.26 -20.99 -2.70
N MET A 343 15.58 -19.85 -2.09
CA MET A 343 14.85 -18.59 -2.30
C MET A 343 14.90 -18.15 -3.77
N GLU A 344 16.07 -18.22 -4.42
CA GLU A 344 16.27 -17.83 -5.84
C GLU A 344 15.38 -18.65 -6.80
N GLN A 345 15.00 -19.87 -6.43
CA GLN A 345 14.11 -20.71 -7.26
C GLN A 345 12.64 -20.28 -7.21
N ARG A 346 12.27 -19.37 -6.31
CA ARG A 346 10.87 -19.03 -6.01
C ARG A 346 10.38 -17.75 -6.68
N PHE A 347 11.27 -16.98 -7.30
CA PHE A 347 10.93 -15.74 -7.99
C PHE A 347 11.73 -15.60 -9.29
N LYS A 348 11.33 -14.66 -10.15
CA LYS A 348 11.97 -14.41 -11.45
C LYS A 348 12.73 -13.10 -11.50
N GLU A 349 12.17 -12.05 -10.90
CA GLU A 349 12.67 -10.68 -10.92
C GLU A 349 12.48 -9.99 -9.56
N ALA A 350 13.21 -8.90 -9.30
CA ALA A 350 13.20 -8.21 -8.00
C ALA A 350 11.80 -7.87 -7.49
N LYS A 351 10.89 -7.43 -8.37
CA LYS A 351 9.55 -6.98 -7.99
C LYS A 351 8.70 -8.11 -7.41
N ASP A 352 8.92 -9.35 -7.82
CA ASP A 352 8.18 -10.53 -7.31
C ASP A 352 8.35 -10.70 -5.79
N LEU A 353 9.46 -10.21 -5.21
CA LEU A 353 9.74 -10.31 -3.78
C LEU A 353 8.88 -9.37 -2.93
N ILE A 354 8.36 -8.29 -3.52
CA ILE A 354 7.68 -7.20 -2.81
C ILE A 354 6.27 -6.89 -3.33
N GLU A 355 5.90 -7.36 -4.52
CA GLU A 355 4.64 -7.05 -5.20
C GLU A 355 3.50 -8.05 -4.99
#